data_AF-A0A1I8IGI9-F1
#
_entry.id   AF-A0A1I8IGI9-F1
#
_cell.length_a   1.000
_cell.length_b   1.000
_cell.length_c   1.000
_cell.angle_alpha   90.00
_cell.angle_beta   90.00
_cell.angle_gamma   90.00
#
_symmetry.space_group_name_H-M   'P 1'
#
loop_
_entity.id
_entity.type
_entity.pdbx_description
1 polymer ?
#
loop_
_entity_poly.entity_id
_entity_poly.type
_entity_poly.pdbx_seq_one_letter_code
_entity_poly.pdbx_strand_id
1 'polypeptide(L)'
;IPDDDPTGANAATAAEAAPQADAASRDRERADQIFGLLQRREGEFIRVQVMHSRQVSVVTCVYRQADLRCSVRLGRGGQQHRRAAALLNGLASLSEAFRLLTVVTREWALSRQLIRRKGALTGYAVALLVLFHMEQGGLVPPSVVRALARGHRKSEVSEALRKWQPEPLSTEQLGEQFCGLVRLYATIGFFASSAVCVLTGRLLDRGGREDPFPGARVSLPCPVSGENAGRTYSR
;
A
#
# COMPACT_ATOMS: atom_id res chain seq x y z
N ILE A 1 -29.12 -21.32 45.22
CA ILE A 1 -30.29 -20.55 44.75
C ILE A 1 -30.18 -19.18 45.41
N PRO A 2 -30.10 -18.08 44.66
CA PRO A 2 -30.51 -17.85 43.26
C PRO A 2 -29.31 -18.00 42.28
N ASP A 3 -29.41 -18.49 41.05
CA ASP A 3 -30.22 -18.12 39.86
C ASP A 3 -29.95 -16.69 39.35
N ASP A 4 -28.99 -16.59 38.42
CA ASP A 4 -28.96 -15.61 37.33
C ASP A 4 -27.91 -16.03 36.28
N ASP A 5 -28.38 -16.69 35.24
CA ASP A 5 -27.83 -16.57 33.88
C ASP A 5 -28.99 -16.04 33.05
N PRO A 6 -28.80 -15.00 32.21
CA PRO A 6 -28.81 -15.34 30.80
C PRO A 6 -27.88 -14.50 29.94
N THR A 7 -27.06 -15.18 29.14
CA THR A 7 -26.85 -14.91 27.70
C THR A 7 -26.71 -13.43 27.29
N GLY A 8 -25.53 -12.86 27.52
CA GLY A 8 -25.08 -11.59 26.92
C GLY A 8 -24.12 -11.75 25.75
N ALA A 9 -24.07 -12.92 25.09
CA ALA A 9 -23.14 -13.19 24.01
C ALA A 9 -23.78 -13.04 22.62
N ASN A 10 -23.14 -12.23 21.77
CA ASN A 10 -23.14 -12.32 20.30
C ASN A 10 -24.32 -11.77 19.47
N ALA A 11 -24.94 -10.64 19.84
CA ALA A 11 -25.81 -9.92 18.90
C ALA A 11 -25.05 -8.95 17.96
N ALA A 12 -23.87 -8.48 18.35
CA ALA A 12 -23.11 -7.47 17.59
C ALA A 12 -22.32 -8.05 16.39
N THR A 13 -22.04 -9.35 16.36
CA THR A 13 -21.26 -10.00 15.29
C THR A 13 -22.11 -10.48 14.11
N ALA A 14 -23.40 -10.77 14.32
CA ALA A 14 -24.29 -11.23 13.25
C ALA A 14 -24.75 -10.09 12.32
N ALA A 15 -24.99 -8.90 12.87
CA ALA A 15 -25.52 -7.75 12.13
C ALA A 15 -24.50 -7.09 11.18
N GLU A 16 -23.20 -7.15 11.49
CA GLU A 16 -22.14 -6.70 10.57
C GLU A 16 -21.74 -7.78 9.53
N ALA A 17 -21.98 -9.06 9.83
CA ALA A 17 -21.60 -10.17 8.96
C ALA A 17 -22.53 -10.34 7.75
N ALA A 18 -23.85 -10.15 7.93
CA ALA A 18 -24.85 -10.26 6.86
C ALA A 18 -24.62 -9.27 5.68
N PRO A 19 -24.47 -7.94 5.90
CA PRO A 19 -24.25 -6.99 4.80
C PRO A 19 -22.88 -7.17 4.12
N GLN A 20 -21.88 -7.70 4.83
CA GLN A 20 -20.56 -8.01 4.28
C GLN A 20 -20.57 -9.26 3.39
N ALA A 21 -21.34 -10.29 3.76
CA ALA A 21 -21.54 -11.48 2.93
C ALA A 21 -22.23 -11.14 1.60
N ASP A 22 -23.26 -10.29 1.65
CA ASP A 22 -23.98 -9.82 0.45
C ASP A 22 -23.13 -8.91 -0.44
N ALA A 23 -22.26 -8.07 0.14
CA ALA A 23 -21.32 -7.27 -0.63
C ALA A 23 -20.26 -8.14 -1.34
N ALA A 24 -19.69 -9.13 -0.62
CA ALA A 24 -18.71 -10.04 -1.19
C ALA A 24 -19.31 -10.93 -2.29
N SER A 25 -20.57 -11.37 -2.12
CA SER A 25 -21.32 -12.10 -3.15
C SER A 25 -21.49 -11.25 -4.42
N ARG A 26 -21.94 -10.00 -4.28
CA ARG A 26 -22.08 -9.05 -5.41
C ARG A 26 -20.76 -8.76 -6.12
N ASP A 27 -19.66 -8.66 -5.38
CA ASP A 27 -18.33 -8.43 -5.97
C ASP A 27 -17.80 -9.65 -6.74
N ARG A 28 -18.18 -10.88 -6.34
CA ARG A 28 -17.89 -12.09 -7.12
C ARG A 28 -18.68 -12.12 -8.41
N GLU A 29 -19.99 -11.92 -8.33
CA GLU A 29 -20.86 -11.89 -9.49
C GLU A 29 -20.41 -10.84 -10.52
N ARG A 30 -20.06 -9.64 -10.06
CA ARG A 30 -19.48 -8.59 -10.92
C ARG A 30 -18.15 -9.00 -11.56
N ALA A 31 -17.29 -9.71 -10.83
CA ALA A 31 -16.03 -10.20 -11.39
C ALA A 31 -16.28 -11.24 -12.49
N ASP A 32 -17.24 -12.14 -12.30
CA ASP A 32 -17.62 -13.15 -13.28
C ASP A 32 -18.25 -12.52 -14.53
N GLN A 33 -19.08 -11.48 -14.35
CA GLN A 33 -19.61 -10.69 -15.46
C GLN A 33 -18.48 -10.01 -16.26
N ILE A 34 -17.51 -9.39 -15.59
CA ILE A 34 -16.34 -8.78 -16.26
C ILE A 34 -15.50 -9.84 -16.96
N PHE A 35 -15.28 -10.99 -16.33
CA PHE A 35 -14.58 -12.11 -16.92
C PHE A 35 -15.26 -12.56 -18.22
N GLY A 36 -16.58 -12.78 -18.22
CA GLY A 36 -17.35 -13.13 -19.41
C GLY A 36 -17.39 -12.03 -20.48
N LEU A 37 -17.33 -10.75 -20.09
CA LEU A 37 -17.18 -9.65 -21.05
C LEU A 37 -15.82 -9.65 -21.75
N LEU A 38 -14.73 -9.89 -21.00
CA LEU A 38 -13.38 -9.94 -21.55
C LEU A 38 -13.15 -11.18 -22.41
N GLN A 39 -13.72 -12.33 -22.04
CA GLN A 39 -13.66 -13.55 -22.86
C GLN A 39 -14.34 -13.37 -24.21
N ARG A 40 -15.49 -12.68 -24.26
CA ARG A 40 -16.23 -12.44 -25.52
C ARG A 40 -15.49 -11.52 -26.50
N ARG A 41 -14.50 -10.77 -26.05
CA ARG A 41 -13.64 -9.92 -26.90
C ARG A 41 -12.39 -10.69 -27.33
N GLU A 42 -12.62 -11.84 -27.94
CA GLU A 42 -11.55 -12.69 -28.44
C GLU A 42 -10.67 -11.92 -29.44
N GLY A 43 -9.35 -12.01 -29.27
CA GLY A 43 -8.37 -11.27 -30.07
C GLY A 43 -7.91 -9.95 -29.46
N GLU A 44 -8.71 -9.27 -28.65
CA GLU A 44 -8.30 -8.05 -27.93
C GLU A 44 -7.66 -8.37 -26.58
N PHE A 45 -8.32 -9.23 -25.80
CA PHE A 45 -7.86 -9.64 -24.47
C PHE A 45 -7.55 -11.13 -24.46
N ILE A 46 -6.34 -11.49 -24.06
CA ILE A 46 -5.87 -12.88 -24.00
C ILE A 46 -5.51 -13.25 -22.56
N ARG A 47 -5.39 -14.55 -22.29
CA ARG A 47 -5.02 -15.09 -20.96
C ARG A 47 -5.91 -14.54 -19.83
N VAL A 48 -7.21 -14.44 -20.10
CA VAL A 48 -8.20 -13.95 -19.14
C VAL A 48 -8.35 -14.99 -18.02
N GLN A 49 -8.23 -14.56 -16.77
CA GLN A 49 -8.34 -15.38 -15.57
C GLN A 49 -9.13 -14.61 -14.51
N VAL A 50 -9.94 -15.32 -13.72
CA VAL A 50 -10.61 -14.79 -12.54
C VAL A 50 -10.15 -15.53 -11.29
N MET A 51 -9.94 -14.78 -10.21
CA MET A 51 -9.57 -15.32 -8.91
C MET A 51 -10.41 -14.66 -7.82
N HIS A 52 -10.98 -15.48 -6.93
CA HIS A 52 -11.72 -14.99 -5.78
C HIS A 52 -10.99 -15.32 -4.48
N SER A 53 -11.01 -14.37 -3.56
CA SER A 53 -10.59 -14.55 -2.18
C SER A 53 -11.69 -14.04 -1.24
N ARG A 54 -11.47 -14.12 0.08
CA ARG A 54 -12.41 -13.55 1.06
C ARG A 54 -12.50 -12.01 0.99
N GLN A 55 -11.47 -11.32 0.51
CA GLN A 55 -11.39 -9.86 0.58
C GLN A 55 -11.34 -9.15 -0.78
N VAL A 56 -11.11 -9.90 -1.85
CA VAL A 56 -10.94 -9.35 -3.20
C VAL A 56 -11.30 -10.40 -4.25
N SER A 57 -11.99 -9.94 -5.30
CA SER A 57 -12.10 -10.63 -6.58
C SER A 57 -11.19 -9.92 -7.59
N VAL A 58 -10.37 -10.67 -8.33
CA VAL A 58 -9.45 -10.14 -9.33
C VAL A 58 -9.71 -10.80 -10.66
N VAL A 59 -9.93 -10.00 -11.70
CA VAL A 59 -9.87 -10.46 -13.09
C VAL A 59 -8.55 -9.98 -13.69
N THR A 60 -7.74 -10.88 -14.21
CA THR A 60 -6.50 -10.53 -14.93
C THR A 60 -6.59 -10.92 -16.38
N CYS A 61 -6.02 -10.11 -17.26
CA CYS A 61 -5.91 -10.39 -18.68
C CYS A 61 -4.64 -9.75 -19.25
N VAL A 62 -4.31 -10.05 -20.49
CA VAL A 62 -3.30 -9.33 -21.27
C VAL A 62 -4.01 -8.65 -22.43
N TYR A 63 -3.88 -7.34 -22.54
CA TYR A 63 -4.35 -6.58 -23.67
C TYR A 63 -3.36 -6.74 -24.83
N ARG A 64 -3.80 -7.37 -25.91
CA ARG A 64 -2.93 -7.90 -26.97
C ARG A 64 -2.17 -6.80 -27.72
N GLN A 65 -2.84 -5.69 -28.03
CA GLN A 65 -2.25 -4.65 -28.89
C GLN A 65 -1.03 -3.97 -28.25
N ALA A 66 -1.03 -3.81 -26.93
CA ALA A 66 0.03 -3.12 -26.20
C ALA A 66 0.90 -4.05 -25.33
N ASP A 67 0.66 -5.36 -25.37
CA ASP A 67 1.25 -6.37 -24.48
C ASP A 67 1.17 -5.98 -22.98
N LEU A 68 0.05 -5.37 -22.59
CA LEU A 68 -0.16 -4.88 -21.22
C LEU A 68 -0.92 -5.90 -20.39
N ARG A 69 -0.31 -6.32 -19.27
CA ARG A 69 -1.02 -7.12 -18.27
C ARG A 69 -1.94 -6.24 -17.42
N CYS A 70 -3.23 -6.52 -17.48
CA CYS A 70 -4.26 -5.82 -16.76
C CYS A 70 -4.75 -6.62 -15.55
N SER A 71 -5.20 -5.90 -14.52
CA SER A 71 -5.79 -6.50 -13.31
C SER A 71 -6.92 -5.61 -12.80
N VAL A 72 -8.14 -6.10 -12.90
CA VAL A 72 -9.35 -5.45 -12.37
C VAL A 72 -9.63 -6.02 -10.99
N ARG A 73 -9.63 -5.17 -9.97
CA ARG A 73 -9.84 -5.57 -8.56
C ARG A 73 -11.13 -5.00 -8.02
N LEU A 74 -11.97 -5.87 -7.46
CA LEU A 74 -13.26 -5.52 -6.88
C LEU A 74 -13.26 -5.74 -5.36
N GLY A 75 -14.20 -5.07 -4.68
CA GLY A 75 -14.35 -5.12 -3.23
C GLY A 75 -13.34 -4.31 -2.44
N ARG A 76 -13.24 -4.64 -1.14
CA ARG A 76 -12.48 -3.88 -0.14
C ARG A 76 -11.01 -3.72 -0.51
N GLY A 77 -10.35 -4.78 -0.98
CA GLY A 77 -8.96 -4.70 -1.41
C GLY A 77 -8.79 -3.75 -2.62
N GLY A 78 -9.72 -3.73 -3.57
CA GLY A 78 -9.73 -2.77 -4.67
C GLY A 78 -9.81 -1.31 -4.20
N GLN A 79 -10.70 -1.04 -3.22
CA GLN A 79 -10.81 0.30 -2.62
C GLN A 79 -9.54 0.73 -1.89
N GLN A 80 -8.91 -0.19 -1.14
CA GLN A 80 -7.63 0.06 -0.46
C GLN A 80 -6.52 0.37 -1.47
N HIS A 81 -6.42 -0.39 -2.57
CA HIS A 81 -5.47 -0.11 -3.65
C HIS A 81 -5.68 1.27 -4.27
N ARG A 82 -6.94 1.67 -4.54
CA ARG A 82 -7.25 3.01 -5.08
C ARG A 82 -6.81 4.13 -4.11
N ARG A 83 -7.08 3.98 -2.83
CA ARG A 83 -6.67 4.96 -1.81
C ARG A 83 -5.16 5.02 -1.64
N ALA A 84 -4.47 3.88 -1.66
CA ALA A 84 -3.02 3.82 -1.62
C ALA A 84 -2.38 4.50 -2.85
N ALA A 85 -2.95 4.27 -4.04
CA ALA A 85 -2.53 4.96 -5.26
C ALA A 85 -2.80 6.47 -5.19
N ALA A 86 -3.98 6.88 -4.69
CA ALA A 86 -4.31 8.29 -4.51
C ALA A 86 -3.34 9.01 -3.55
N LEU A 87 -2.92 8.35 -2.47
CA LEU A 87 -1.90 8.89 -1.56
C LEU A 87 -0.56 9.13 -2.26
N LEU A 88 -0.04 8.13 -2.98
CA LEU A 88 1.26 8.27 -3.66
C LEU A 88 1.19 9.24 -4.82
N ASN A 89 0.09 9.26 -5.57
CA ASN A 89 -0.12 10.21 -6.66
C ASN A 89 -0.23 11.64 -6.12
N GLY A 90 -0.95 11.83 -5.01
CA GLY A 90 -1.04 13.13 -4.34
C GLY A 90 0.33 13.63 -3.87
N LEU A 91 1.16 12.76 -3.29
CA LEU A 91 2.54 13.10 -2.95
C LEU A 91 3.37 13.45 -4.20
N ALA A 92 3.30 12.62 -5.25
CA ALA A 92 4.06 12.83 -6.48
C ALA A 92 3.62 14.06 -7.29
N SER A 93 2.37 14.50 -7.14
CA SER A 93 1.88 15.75 -7.73
C SER A 93 2.32 16.99 -6.96
N LEU A 94 2.59 16.84 -5.66
CA LEU A 94 3.01 17.95 -4.80
C LEU A 94 4.53 18.08 -4.75
N SER A 95 5.27 16.97 -4.71
CA SER A 95 6.73 16.95 -4.59
C SER A 95 7.38 16.25 -5.79
N GLU A 96 8.08 17.02 -6.62
CA GLU A 96 8.90 16.48 -7.71
C GLU A 96 10.02 15.58 -7.17
N ALA A 97 10.66 15.96 -6.07
CA ALA A 97 11.69 15.17 -5.43
C ALA A 97 11.19 13.77 -5.05
N PHE A 98 9.99 13.67 -4.46
CA PHE A 98 9.38 12.38 -4.14
C PHE A 98 9.13 11.54 -5.40
N ARG A 99 8.60 12.16 -6.46
CA ARG A 99 8.35 11.49 -7.74
C ARG A 99 9.65 10.93 -8.34
N LEU A 100 10.69 11.76 -8.44
CA LEU A 100 11.97 11.38 -9.05
C LEU A 100 12.70 10.32 -8.23
N LEU A 101 12.81 10.49 -6.91
CA LEU A 101 13.44 9.51 -6.02
C LEU A 101 12.70 8.17 -6.05
N THR A 102 11.37 8.18 -6.12
CA THR A 102 10.58 6.95 -6.22
C THR A 102 10.87 6.20 -7.53
N VAL A 103 10.96 6.90 -8.65
CA VAL A 103 11.28 6.30 -9.96
C VAL A 103 12.69 5.72 -9.96
N VAL A 104 13.70 6.51 -9.59
CA VAL A 104 15.10 6.07 -9.58
C VAL A 104 15.30 4.89 -8.63
N THR A 105 14.72 4.96 -7.43
CA THR A 105 14.82 3.86 -6.44
C THR A 105 14.12 2.60 -6.92
N ARG A 106 12.98 2.73 -7.61
CA ARG A 106 12.28 1.58 -8.19
C ARG A 106 13.09 0.92 -9.29
N GLU A 107 13.70 1.69 -10.20
CA GLU A 107 14.53 1.13 -11.28
C GLU A 107 15.81 0.48 -10.75
N TRP A 108 16.45 1.09 -9.75
CA TRP A 108 17.54 0.46 -9.02
C TRP A 108 17.07 -0.84 -8.35
N ALA A 109 15.95 -0.84 -7.63
CA ALA A 109 15.43 -2.04 -6.98
C ALA A 109 15.06 -3.15 -7.98
N LEU A 110 14.60 -2.80 -9.19
CA LEU A 110 14.37 -3.73 -10.29
C LEU A 110 15.67 -4.34 -10.80
N SER A 111 16.71 -3.53 -11.05
CA SER A 111 18.02 -4.02 -11.52
C SER A 111 18.70 -4.92 -10.49
N ARG A 112 18.45 -4.67 -9.19
CA ARG A 112 18.89 -5.52 -8.07
C ARG A 112 17.97 -6.70 -7.78
N GLN A 113 16.90 -6.89 -8.56
CA GLN A 113 15.92 -7.98 -8.42
C GLN A 113 15.24 -8.02 -7.03
N LEU A 114 15.11 -6.86 -6.39
CA LEU A 114 14.40 -6.66 -5.13
C LEU A 114 12.87 -6.53 -5.32
N ILE A 115 12.43 -6.40 -6.57
CA ILE A 115 11.03 -6.36 -7.01
C ILE A 115 10.81 -7.46 -8.08
N ARG A 116 9.57 -7.95 -8.22
CA ARG A 116 9.05 -8.91 -9.23
C ARG A 116 9.36 -10.39 -9.03
N ARG A 117 10.29 -10.78 -8.16
CA ARG A 117 10.49 -12.19 -7.81
C ARG A 117 9.49 -12.66 -6.76
N LYS A 118 9.21 -13.96 -6.72
CA LYS A 118 8.46 -14.55 -5.59
C LYS A 118 9.26 -14.28 -4.31
N GLY A 119 8.60 -13.74 -3.29
CA GLY A 119 9.27 -13.36 -2.04
C GLY A 119 9.95 -11.98 -2.07
N ALA A 120 9.75 -11.17 -3.12
CA ALA A 120 10.34 -9.84 -3.27
C ALA A 120 9.40 -8.72 -2.80
N LEU A 121 9.94 -7.51 -2.60
CA LEU A 121 9.13 -6.33 -2.28
C LEU A 121 8.24 -5.95 -3.46
N THR A 122 7.13 -5.29 -3.15
CA THR A 122 6.30 -4.64 -4.17
C THR A 122 6.85 -3.25 -4.48
N GLY A 123 6.57 -2.72 -5.68
CA GLY A 123 6.90 -1.33 -6.00
C GLY A 123 6.23 -0.33 -5.04
N TYR A 124 5.05 -0.69 -4.49
CA TYR A 124 4.39 0.09 -3.46
C TYR A 124 5.21 0.15 -2.15
N ALA A 125 5.72 -0.99 -1.69
CA ALA A 125 6.58 -1.05 -0.50
C ALA A 125 7.85 -0.21 -0.70
N VAL A 126 8.47 -0.25 -1.87
CA VAL A 126 9.63 0.60 -2.19
C VAL A 126 9.27 2.09 -2.14
N ALA A 127 8.13 2.50 -2.69
CA ALA A 127 7.67 3.88 -2.60
C ALA A 127 7.43 4.34 -1.14
N LEU A 128 6.95 3.46 -0.27
CA LEU A 128 6.81 3.76 1.16
C LEU A 128 8.15 3.88 1.89
N LEU A 129 9.17 3.10 1.50
CA LEU A 129 10.52 3.25 2.04
C LEU A 129 11.15 4.58 1.58
N VAL A 130 10.94 4.98 0.33
CA VAL A 130 11.34 6.31 -0.16
C VAL A 130 10.64 7.41 0.65
N LEU A 131 9.33 7.28 0.85
CA LEU A 131 8.54 8.22 1.65
C LEU A 131 9.12 8.36 3.06
N PHE A 132 9.36 7.25 3.74
CA PHE A 132 9.93 7.27 5.09
C PHE A 132 11.30 7.95 5.14
N HIS A 133 12.19 7.66 4.17
CA HIS A 133 13.49 8.32 4.10
C HIS A 133 13.34 9.84 3.98
N MET A 134 12.42 10.32 3.14
CA MET A 134 12.12 11.74 3.00
C MET A 134 11.50 12.35 4.27
N GLU A 135 10.74 11.58 5.05
CA GLU A 135 10.25 12.02 6.37
C GLU A 135 11.41 12.21 7.36
N GLN A 136 12.39 11.31 7.38
CA GLN A 136 13.57 11.45 8.24
C GLN A 136 14.42 12.67 7.87
N GLY A 137 14.49 13.01 6.57
CA GLY A 137 15.17 14.20 6.07
C GLY A 137 14.37 15.50 6.18
N GLY A 138 13.16 15.47 6.75
CA GLY A 138 12.29 16.65 6.87
C GLY A 138 11.68 17.15 5.56
N LEU A 139 11.86 16.42 4.45
CA LEU A 139 11.36 16.79 3.12
C LEU A 139 9.86 16.55 2.98
N VAL A 140 9.33 15.52 3.65
CA VAL A 140 7.90 15.22 3.70
C VAL A 140 7.45 15.15 5.16
N PRO A 141 6.54 16.04 5.62
CA PRO A 141 6.02 15.93 6.98
C PRO A 141 5.04 14.75 7.15
N PRO A 142 5.07 14.00 8.27
CA PRO A 142 4.08 12.94 8.53
C PRO A 142 2.63 13.44 8.60
N SER A 143 2.41 14.73 8.89
CA SER A 143 1.09 15.36 8.84
C SER A 143 0.51 15.35 7.41
N VAL A 144 1.34 15.55 6.39
CA VAL A 144 0.95 15.48 4.97
C VAL A 144 0.58 14.06 4.58
N VAL A 145 1.36 13.06 5.02
CA VAL A 145 1.06 11.65 4.74
C VAL A 145 -0.28 11.26 5.37
N ARG A 146 -0.52 11.62 6.64
CA ARG A 146 -1.81 11.40 7.31
C ARG A 146 -2.96 12.12 6.62
N ALA A 147 -2.71 13.33 6.13
CA ALA A 147 -3.68 14.14 5.40
C ALA A 147 -4.13 13.44 4.11
N LEU A 148 -3.18 12.98 3.30
CA LEU A 148 -3.47 12.26 2.05
C LEU A 148 -4.08 10.88 2.33
N ALA A 149 -3.64 10.17 3.37
CA ALA A 149 -4.14 8.83 3.71
C ALA A 149 -5.62 8.82 4.12
N ARG A 150 -6.05 9.85 4.85
CA ARG A 150 -7.44 10.00 5.33
C ARG A 150 -8.40 10.50 4.25
N GLY A 151 -7.87 11.03 3.15
CA GLY A 151 -8.61 11.76 2.11
C GLY A 151 -9.01 13.17 2.56
N HIS A 152 -9.25 14.07 1.59
CA HIS A 152 -9.45 15.52 1.73
C HIS A 152 -10.68 15.99 2.55
N ARG A 153 -11.18 15.20 3.51
CA ARG A 153 -12.48 15.44 4.17
C ARG A 153 -12.40 16.21 5.49
N LYS A 154 -11.23 16.67 5.93
CA LYS A 154 -11.07 17.42 7.20
C LYS A 154 -10.35 18.77 6.97
N SER A 155 -10.72 19.80 7.72
CA SER A 155 -10.09 21.13 7.66
C SER A 155 -8.58 21.08 7.93
N GLU A 156 -8.17 20.33 8.95
CA GLU A 156 -6.75 20.10 9.31
C GLU A 156 -5.93 19.48 8.16
N VAL A 157 -6.56 18.63 7.34
CA VAL A 157 -5.95 17.96 6.18
C VAL A 157 -5.65 18.99 5.08
N SER A 158 -6.56 19.95 4.87
CA SER A 158 -6.30 21.04 3.95
C SER A 158 -5.20 21.97 4.45
N GLU A 159 -5.08 22.17 5.75
CA GLU A 159 -4.08 23.08 6.32
C GLU A 159 -2.67 22.49 6.21
N ALA A 160 -2.48 21.22 6.55
CA ALA A 160 -1.18 20.54 6.40
C ALA A 160 -0.69 20.59 4.95
N LEU A 161 -1.59 20.37 3.99
CA LEU A 161 -1.28 20.44 2.55
C LEU A 161 -0.99 21.87 2.06
N ARG A 162 -1.67 22.88 2.62
CA ARG A 162 -1.41 24.29 2.28
C ARG A 162 -0.08 24.80 2.82
N LYS A 163 0.30 24.34 4.01
CA LYS A 163 1.55 24.76 4.68
C LYS A 163 2.78 24.11 4.08
N TRP A 164 2.64 22.89 3.57
CA TRP A 164 3.76 22.18 2.96
C TRP A 164 3.92 22.57 1.50
N GLN A 165 4.92 23.41 1.23
CA GLN A 165 5.35 23.80 -0.10
C GLN A 165 6.74 23.19 -0.34
N PRO A 166 6.81 21.99 -0.94
CA PRO A 166 8.09 21.33 -1.16
C PRO A 166 8.87 22.05 -2.27
N GLU A 167 10.05 22.52 -1.92
CA GLU A 167 10.98 23.08 -2.90
C GLU A 167 11.58 21.98 -3.79
N PRO A 168 11.81 22.26 -5.08
CA PRO A 168 12.58 21.37 -5.94
C PRO A 168 13.99 21.15 -5.39
N LEU A 169 14.48 19.91 -5.50
CA LEU A 169 15.87 19.59 -5.17
C LEU A 169 16.73 19.68 -6.43
N SER A 170 17.96 20.16 -6.27
CA SER A 170 18.96 20.08 -7.34
C SER A 170 19.30 18.62 -7.67
N THR A 171 19.90 18.38 -8.84
CA THR A 171 20.37 17.04 -9.22
C THR A 171 21.34 16.45 -8.21
N GLU A 172 22.23 17.28 -7.65
CA GLU A 172 23.18 16.87 -6.61
C GLU A 172 22.45 16.43 -5.34
N GLN A 173 21.51 17.26 -4.86
CA GLN A 173 20.70 16.93 -3.68
C GLN A 173 19.86 15.66 -3.89
N LEU A 174 19.28 15.46 -5.08
CA LEU A 174 18.60 14.21 -5.42
C LEU A 174 19.53 13.00 -5.37
N GLY A 175 20.76 13.16 -5.87
CA GLY A 175 21.80 12.12 -5.78
C GLY A 175 22.18 11.80 -4.34
N GLU A 176 22.31 12.82 -3.49
CA GLU A 176 22.57 12.66 -2.05
C GLU A 176 21.43 11.93 -1.34
N GLN A 177 20.17 12.30 -1.61
CA GLN A 177 19.00 11.63 -1.05
C GLN A 177 18.95 10.16 -1.48
N PHE A 178 19.23 9.85 -2.75
CA PHE A 178 19.30 8.47 -3.20
C PHE A 178 20.40 7.67 -2.48
N CYS A 179 21.60 8.24 -2.37
CA CYS A 179 22.71 7.63 -1.62
C CYS A 179 22.37 7.43 -0.14
N GLY A 180 21.74 8.42 0.50
CA GLY A 180 21.26 8.35 1.87
C GLY A 180 20.25 7.23 2.08
N LEU A 181 19.29 7.09 1.16
CA LEU A 181 18.30 6.02 1.16
C LEU A 181 18.96 4.64 1.09
N VAL A 182 19.90 4.44 0.15
CA VAL A 182 20.60 3.15 0.01
C VAL A 182 21.41 2.85 1.26
N ARG A 183 22.14 3.83 1.81
CA ARG A 183 22.92 3.66 3.04
C ARG A 183 22.04 3.28 4.23
N LEU A 184 20.91 3.97 4.42
CA LEU A 184 19.97 3.70 5.51
C LEU A 184 19.51 2.24 5.47
N TYR A 185 18.97 1.79 4.33
CA TYR A 185 18.40 0.45 4.22
C TYR A 185 19.42 -0.67 3.99
N ALA A 186 20.67 -0.34 3.66
CA ALA A 186 21.78 -1.28 3.65
C ALA A 186 22.39 -1.48 5.04
N THR A 187 22.01 -0.67 6.05
CA THR A 187 22.49 -0.84 7.42
C THR A 187 22.14 -2.24 7.92
N ILE A 188 23.17 -2.96 8.37
CA ILE A 188 23.05 -4.33 8.86
C ILE A 188 22.04 -4.36 10.01
N GLY A 189 21.05 -5.25 9.90
CA GLY A 189 20.04 -5.44 10.94
C GLY A 189 18.89 -4.44 10.94
N PHE A 190 18.86 -3.44 10.05
CA PHE A 190 17.82 -2.39 10.05
C PHE A 190 16.39 -2.94 10.14
N PHE A 191 16.00 -3.85 9.24
CA PHE A 191 14.65 -4.43 9.25
C PHE A 191 14.43 -5.48 10.34
N ALA A 192 15.51 -6.00 10.95
CA ALA A 192 15.42 -6.92 12.07
C ALA A 192 15.10 -6.17 13.37
N SER A 193 15.64 -4.96 13.55
CA SER A 193 15.46 -4.13 14.74
C SER A 193 14.31 -3.14 14.62
N SER A 194 13.93 -2.72 13.41
CA SER A 194 13.01 -1.60 13.21
C SER A 194 11.86 -1.90 12.26
N ALA A 195 10.66 -1.49 12.68
CA ALA A 195 9.48 -1.36 11.83
C ALA A 195 9.35 0.09 11.35
N VAL A 196 8.98 0.27 10.09
CA VAL A 196 8.97 1.57 9.42
C VAL A 196 7.55 2.12 9.37
N CYS A 197 7.24 3.19 10.11
CA CYS A 197 5.90 3.77 10.14
C CYS A 197 5.84 5.15 9.46
N VAL A 198 5.29 5.18 8.25
CA VAL A 198 5.10 6.42 7.46
C VAL A 198 3.93 7.31 7.93
N LEU A 199 3.12 6.85 8.89
CA LEU A 199 2.08 7.71 9.46
C LEU A 199 2.61 8.63 10.56
N THR A 200 3.70 8.21 11.21
CA THR A 200 4.33 8.93 12.31
C THR A 200 5.73 9.44 11.93
N GLY A 201 6.30 8.98 10.82
CA GLY A 201 7.71 9.21 10.48
C GLY A 201 8.66 8.64 11.54
N ARG A 202 8.28 7.55 12.22
CA ARG A 202 9.08 6.94 13.29
C ARG A 202 9.45 5.50 12.97
N LEU A 203 10.62 5.11 13.46
CA LEU A 203 10.96 3.69 13.65
C LEU A 203 10.26 3.19 14.90
N LEU A 204 9.66 2.00 14.82
CA LEU A 204 9.09 1.30 15.96
C LEU A 204 9.97 0.07 16.25
N ASP A 205 10.18 -0.23 17.53
CA ASP A 205 11.03 -1.34 17.93
C ASP A 205 10.40 -2.70 17.60
N ARG A 206 11.18 -3.56 16.97
CA ARG A 206 10.79 -4.93 16.63
C ARG A 206 10.75 -5.81 17.88
N GLY A 207 9.72 -6.64 18.00
CA GLY A 207 9.52 -7.51 19.17
C GLY A 207 9.04 -6.80 20.44
N GLY A 208 8.88 -5.47 20.41
CA GLY A 208 8.23 -4.70 21.46
C GLY A 208 6.71 -4.70 21.36
N ARG A 209 6.04 -4.02 22.31
CA ARG A 209 4.58 -3.84 22.29
C ARG A 209 4.06 -3.07 21.08
N GLU A 210 4.93 -2.29 20.44
CA GLU A 210 4.60 -1.44 19.30
C GLU A 210 4.92 -2.08 17.94
N ASP A 211 5.45 -3.30 17.88
CA ASP A 211 5.70 -3.99 16.61
C ASP A 211 4.37 -4.34 15.93
N PRO A 212 4.02 -3.69 14.80
CA PRO A 212 2.72 -3.90 14.17
C PRO A 212 2.61 -5.26 13.49
N PHE A 213 3.74 -5.89 13.15
CA PHE A 213 3.77 -7.19 12.47
C PHE A 213 4.89 -8.08 13.00
N PRO A 214 4.73 -8.64 14.22
CA PRO A 214 5.68 -9.59 14.79
C PRO A 214 5.96 -10.74 13.81
N GLY A 215 7.23 -11.10 13.64
CA GLY A 215 7.67 -12.18 12.75
C GLY A 215 7.77 -11.83 11.26
N ALA A 216 7.24 -10.69 10.80
CA ALA A 216 7.46 -10.25 9.41
C ALA A 216 8.91 -9.80 9.20
N ARG A 217 9.56 -10.18 8.10
CA ARG A 217 10.96 -9.74 7.83
C ARG A 217 11.08 -8.24 7.59
N VAL A 218 10.08 -7.65 6.95
CA VAL A 218 9.96 -6.20 6.76
C VAL A 218 8.61 -5.80 7.33
N SER A 219 8.64 -5.00 8.40
CA SER A 219 7.46 -4.48 9.08
C SER A 219 7.20 -3.06 8.57
N LEU A 220 6.21 -2.91 7.68
CA LEU A 220 5.92 -1.65 6.98
C LEU A 220 4.39 -1.47 6.87
N PRO A 221 3.74 -0.82 7.86
CA PRO A 221 2.31 -0.59 7.83
C PRO A 221 1.90 0.29 6.65
N CYS A 222 0.92 -0.18 5.88
CA CYS A 222 0.26 0.63 4.87
C CYS A 222 -0.52 1.76 5.55
N PRO A 223 -0.28 3.04 5.19
CA PRO A 223 -0.96 4.18 5.81
C PRO A 223 -2.49 4.20 5.60
N VAL A 224 -2.98 3.41 4.64
CA VAL A 224 -4.40 3.40 4.24
C VAL A 224 -5.14 2.17 4.76
N SER A 225 -4.53 0.99 4.68
CA SER A 225 -5.18 -0.27 5.05
C SER A 225 -4.74 -0.81 6.41
N GLY A 226 -3.60 -0.35 6.94
CA GLY A 226 -2.97 -0.94 8.12
C GLY A 226 -2.37 -2.32 7.88
N GLU A 227 -2.42 -2.86 6.66
CA GLU A 227 -1.77 -4.12 6.33
C GLU A 227 -0.26 -3.94 6.13
N ASN A 228 0.52 -5.00 6.34
CA ASN A 228 1.95 -4.94 6.08
C ASN A 228 2.26 -4.92 4.57
N ALA A 229 2.74 -3.79 4.06
CA ALA A 229 3.20 -3.64 2.68
C ALA A 229 4.45 -4.48 2.38
N GLY A 230 5.25 -4.79 3.41
CA GLY A 230 6.43 -5.65 3.35
C GLY A 230 6.14 -7.15 3.43
N ARG A 231 4.86 -7.57 3.59
CA ARG A 231 4.48 -8.99 3.84
C ARG A 231 4.95 -10.00 2.79
N THR A 232 5.21 -9.52 1.58
CA THR A 232 5.66 -10.37 0.47
C THR A 232 7.15 -10.65 0.51
N TYR A 233 7.91 -9.89 1.30
CA TYR A 233 9.35 -10.08 1.44
C TYR A 233 9.66 -11.24 2.37
N SER A 234 10.24 -12.29 1.81
CA SER A 234 10.55 -13.54 2.54
C SER A 234 12.00 -14.01 2.37
N ARG A 235 12.86 -13.22 1.73
CA ARG A 235 14.29 -13.51 1.58
C ARG A 235 15.08 -13.18 2.84
#